data_AF-A0A417WD55-F1
#
_entry.id   AF-A0A417WD55-F1
#
_cell.length_a   1.000
_cell.length_b   1.000
_cell.length_c   1.000
_cell.angle_alpha   90.00
_cell.angle_beta   90.00
_cell.angle_gamma   90.00
#
_symmetry.space_group_name_H-M   'P 1'
#
loop_
_entity.id
_entity.type
_entity.pdbx_description
1 polymer ?
#
loop_
_entity_poly.entity_id
_entity_poly.type
_entity_poly.pdbx_seq_one_letter_code
_entity_poly.pdbx_strand_id
1 'polypeptide(L)'
;MSNSAFYEQYVEWTKDPVNRTSDYSSFERDLRMRTSKILSRFKQVTFDDYSGRNKKEYAEQFESLKQYKIEHRRNTYDPSIKADINNYLYIQERNREKKGENFFATDHYLITADHAFSGWEREKRPGAIPTVVLPSVWYSIILQYAGRTTADDYSAFTRFLNFSFSENEPADARKMEILKSVIALQEPVDMKETIIFDIAEKLQHDYKDLNSEQIVEISHQYVINQILAEENEKAKRETAAAVEAEKDKADAQVNALMNENAYLEQQLKESVEKTKAEQRQKYIDSETDIRTKRRLKIYGVVTGGLVIGFLVLIFITGKWVFSVNEVTEKVQIRYDYIKYLLDVLYVVVSVVIVSFGFKGLNEDKIRASVRKKLEKEWKE
;
A
#
# COMPACT_ATOMS: atom_id res chain seq x y z
N MET A 1 31.71 -6.19 -15.53
CA MET A 1 30.35 -6.74 -15.61
C MET A 1 30.06 -7.40 -14.28
N SER A 2 29.00 -6.99 -13.57
CA SER A 2 28.58 -7.70 -12.36
C SER A 2 28.12 -9.12 -12.76
N ASN A 3 28.32 -10.10 -11.89
CA ASN A 3 27.78 -11.45 -12.10
C ASN A 3 26.24 -11.45 -12.25
N SER A 4 25.55 -10.37 -11.84
CA SER A 4 24.10 -10.22 -12.01
C SER A 4 23.67 -10.10 -13.47
N ALA A 5 24.39 -9.32 -14.29
CA ALA A 5 23.98 -9.06 -15.68
C ALA A 5 24.03 -10.32 -16.56
N PHE A 6 24.99 -11.20 -16.32
CA PHE A 6 25.05 -12.49 -17.00
C PHE A 6 23.88 -13.40 -16.59
N TYR A 7 23.56 -13.42 -15.29
CA TYR A 7 22.45 -14.20 -14.76
C TYR A 7 21.10 -13.68 -15.27
N GLU A 8 20.91 -12.36 -15.34
CA GLU A 8 19.72 -11.72 -15.91
C GLU A 8 19.50 -12.12 -17.37
N GLN A 9 20.55 -12.10 -18.20
CA GLN A 9 20.45 -12.50 -19.61
C GLN A 9 20.13 -14.00 -19.77
N TYR A 10 20.67 -14.83 -18.90
CA TYR A 10 20.36 -16.26 -18.87
C TYR A 10 18.90 -16.51 -18.45
N VAL A 11 18.43 -15.86 -17.39
CA VAL A 11 17.03 -15.94 -16.93
C VAL A 11 16.08 -15.46 -18.04
N GLU A 12 16.40 -14.35 -18.71
CA GLU A 12 15.61 -13.86 -19.84
C GLU A 12 15.56 -14.87 -20.98
N TRP A 13 16.69 -15.49 -21.33
CA TRP A 13 16.76 -16.52 -22.36
C TRP A 13 15.91 -17.76 -22.00
N THR A 14 15.85 -18.15 -20.72
CA THR A 14 15.01 -19.28 -20.27
C THR A 14 13.51 -19.01 -20.28
N LYS A 15 13.06 -17.76 -20.51
CA LYS A 15 11.62 -17.45 -20.65
C LYS A 15 11.03 -17.95 -21.97
N ASP A 16 11.85 -18.20 -22.98
CA ASP A 16 11.40 -18.79 -24.24
C ASP A 16 11.04 -20.27 -24.02
N PRO A 17 9.81 -20.72 -24.33
CA PRO A 17 9.37 -22.10 -24.12
C PRO A 17 10.23 -23.17 -24.82
N VAL A 18 11.00 -22.79 -25.84
CA VAL A 18 11.89 -23.70 -26.57
C VAL A 18 13.19 -23.97 -25.80
N ASN A 19 13.57 -23.07 -24.88
CA ASN A 19 14.81 -23.16 -24.12
C ASN A 19 14.63 -23.93 -22.82
N ARG A 20 15.67 -24.65 -22.39
CA ARG A 20 15.66 -25.45 -21.16
C ARG A 20 16.53 -24.84 -20.09
N THR A 21 16.02 -24.81 -18.86
CA THR A 21 16.83 -24.49 -17.68
C THR A 21 17.96 -25.50 -17.53
N SER A 22 19.15 -24.99 -17.24
CA SER A 22 20.44 -25.69 -17.11
C SER A 22 21.08 -26.14 -18.42
N ASP A 23 20.56 -25.73 -19.58
CA ASP A 23 21.18 -25.97 -20.89
C ASP A 23 22.14 -24.82 -21.28
N TYR A 24 23.30 -24.78 -20.61
CA TYR A 24 24.31 -23.76 -20.86
C TYR A 24 24.92 -23.82 -22.26
N SER A 25 24.97 -25.01 -22.88
CA SER A 25 25.49 -25.18 -24.25
C SER A 25 24.60 -24.50 -25.28
N SER A 26 23.28 -24.64 -25.15
CA SER A 26 22.32 -23.95 -26.02
C SER A 26 22.34 -22.44 -25.78
N PHE A 27 22.51 -21.99 -24.54
CA PHE A 27 22.68 -20.57 -24.22
C PHE A 27 23.95 -19.98 -24.83
N GLU A 28 25.09 -20.68 -24.74
CA GLU A 28 26.34 -20.26 -25.38
C GLU A 28 26.16 -20.12 -26.91
N ARG A 29 25.47 -21.08 -27.54
CA ARG A 29 25.15 -21.01 -28.96
C ARG A 29 24.29 -19.79 -29.30
N ASP A 30 23.29 -19.47 -28.49
CA ASP A 30 22.47 -18.26 -28.66
C ASP A 30 23.32 -16.99 -28.57
N LEU A 31 24.19 -16.88 -27.56
CA LEU A 31 25.12 -15.75 -27.43
C LEU A 31 26.04 -15.62 -28.65
N ARG A 32 26.57 -16.73 -29.19
CA ARG A 32 27.38 -16.74 -30.42
C ARG A 32 26.58 -16.29 -31.64
N MET A 33 25.32 -16.72 -31.77
CA MET A 33 24.43 -16.27 -32.85
C MET A 33 24.11 -14.78 -32.76
N ARG A 34 23.79 -14.28 -31.56
CA ARG A 34 23.57 -12.85 -31.32
C ARG A 34 24.81 -12.03 -31.67
N THR A 35 25.98 -12.48 -31.21
CA THR A 35 27.26 -11.86 -31.54
C THR A 35 27.48 -11.84 -33.05
N SER A 36 27.26 -12.97 -33.73
CA SER A 36 27.41 -13.06 -35.19
C SER A 36 26.45 -12.14 -35.95
N LYS A 37 25.21 -11.98 -35.46
CA LYS A 37 24.21 -11.05 -36.02
C LYS A 37 24.58 -9.58 -35.82
N ILE A 38 25.25 -9.26 -34.72
CA ILE A 38 25.80 -7.92 -34.49
C ILE A 38 26.97 -7.70 -35.46
N LEU A 39 27.89 -8.64 -35.53
CA LEU A 39 29.08 -8.58 -36.38
C LEU A 39 28.75 -8.53 -37.87
N SER A 40 27.65 -9.16 -38.34
CA SER A 40 27.26 -9.16 -39.75
C SER A 40 26.90 -7.79 -40.32
N ARG A 41 26.64 -6.80 -39.45
CA ARG A 41 26.39 -5.41 -39.86
C ARG A 41 27.68 -4.65 -40.18
N PHE A 42 28.82 -5.13 -39.70
CA PHE A 42 30.11 -4.49 -39.91
C PHE A 42 30.70 -4.98 -41.23
N LYS A 43 31.13 -4.04 -42.08
CA LYS A 43 31.82 -4.37 -43.33
C LYS A 43 33.24 -4.78 -43.00
N GLN A 44 33.65 -5.95 -43.49
CA GLN A 44 35.07 -6.32 -43.49
C GLN A 44 35.81 -5.38 -44.42
N VAL A 45 36.86 -4.75 -43.88
CA VAL A 45 37.74 -3.87 -44.64
C VAL A 45 39.01 -4.64 -44.97
N THR A 46 39.34 -4.69 -46.26
CA THR A 46 40.61 -5.22 -46.76
C THR A 46 41.46 -4.06 -47.27
N PHE A 47 42.75 -4.07 -46.92
CA PHE A 47 43.69 -3.05 -47.35
C PHE A 47 45.05 -3.71 -47.66
N ASP A 48 45.87 -3.00 -48.43
CA ASP A 48 47.14 -3.52 -48.93
C ASP A 48 48.20 -3.66 -47.82
N ASP A 49 49.13 -4.59 -48.00
CA ASP A 49 50.26 -4.77 -47.09
C ASP A 49 51.25 -3.58 -47.21
N TYR A 50 51.36 -2.80 -46.14
CA TYR A 50 52.23 -1.63 -46.07
C TYR A 50 53.72 -1.99 -46.14
N SER A 51 54.08 -3.26 -45.88
CA SER A 51 55.46 -3.74 -46.08
C SER A 51 55.90 -3.67 -47.55
N GLY A 52 54.97 -3.64 -48.51
CA GLY A 52 55.25 -3.42 -49.93
C GLY A 52 55.29 -1.95 -50.34
N ARG A 53 54.36 -1.14 -49.82
CA ARG A 53 54.07 0.25 -50.25
C ARG A 53 54.95 1.30 -49.58
N ASN A 54 55.25 1.14 -48.29
CA ASN A 54 56.00 2.12 -47.49
C ASN A 54 57.08 1.43 -46.64
N LYS A 55 58.03 0.77 -47.32
CA LYS A 55 59.04 -0.12 -46.72
C LYS A 55 59.81 0.49 -45.56
N LYS A 56 60.19 1.77 -45.68
CA LYS A 56 61.01 2.44 -44.67
C LYS A 56 60.22 2.70 -43.39
N GLU A 57 59.09 3.38 -43.50
CA GLU A 57 58.23 3.67 -42.34
C GLU A 57 57.71 2.37 -41.72
N TYR A 58 57.29 1.40 -42.52
CA TYR A 58 56.87 0.09 -42.04
C TYR A 58 57.96 -0.61 -41.22
N ALA A 59 59.20 -0.66 -41.71
CA ALA A 59 60.31 -1.30 -41.00
C ALA A 59 60.65 -0.58 -39.69
N GLU A 60 60.62 0.75 -39.68
CA GLU A 60 60.83 1.55 -38.48
C GLU A 60 59.76 1.31 -37.42
N GLN A 61 58.48 1.25 -37.80
CA GLN A 61 57.40 0.97 -36.86
C GLN A 61 57.41 -0.48 -36.38
N PHE A 62 57.74 -1.43 -37.25
CA PHE A 62 57.86 -2.85 -36.91
C PHE A 62 58.92 -3.09 -35.84
N GLU A 63 60.14 -2.60 -36.06
CA GLU A 63 61.22 -2.74 -35.07
C GLU A 63 60.90 -1.99 -33.77
N SER A 64 60.28 -0.81 -33.87
CA SER A 64 59.91 -0.04 -32.68
C SER A 64 58.88 -0.76 -31.81
N LEU A 65 57.83 -1.34 -32.38
CA LEU A 65 56.84 -2.09 -31.61
C LEU A 65 57.42 -3.40 -31.07
N LYS A 66 58.27 -4.08 -31.86
CA LYS A 66 58.96 -5.30 -31.43
C LYS A 66 59.83 -5.03 -30.21
N GLN A 67 60.64 -3.98 -30.25
CA GLN A 67 61.50 -3.56 -29.15
C GLN A 67 60.68 -3.17 -27.91
N TYR A 68 59.59 -2.43 -28.10
CA TYR A 68 58.69 -2.07 -27.00
C TYR A 68 58.09 -3.29 -26.29
N LYS A 69 57.63 -4.28 -27.05
CA LYS A 69 57.08 -5.53 -26.48
C LYS A 69 58.16 -6.30 -25.71
N ILE A 70 59.41 -6.33 -26.19
CA ILE A 70 60.55 -6.95 -25.49
C ILE A 70 60.83 -6.26 -24.16
N GLU A 71 60.92 -4.92 -24.15
CA GLU A 71 61.18 -4.11 -22.96
C GLU A 71 60.09 -4.30 -21.88
N HIS A 72 58.84 -4.46 -22.31
CA HIS A 72 57.70 -4.71 -21.44
C HIS A 72 57.46 -6.20 -21.13
N ARG A 73 58.45 -7.06 -21.36
CA ARG A 73 58.44 -8.51 -21.07
C ARG A 73 57.26 -9.25 -21.70
N ARG A 74 56.87 -8.89 -22.92
CA ARG A 74 55.83 -9.56 -23.71
C ARG A 74 56.46 -10.47 -24.76
N ASN A 75 55.79 -11.58 -25.05
CA ASN A 75 56.19 -12.47 -26.13
C ASN A 75 56.04 -11.75 -27.47
N THR A 76 57.07 -11.85 -28.31
CA THR A 76 57.06 -11.31 -29.67
C THR A 76 56.80 -12.43 -30.66
N TYR A 77 55.87 -12.17 -31.58
CA TYR A 77 55.55 -13.06 -32.70
C TYR A 77 55.45 -12.21 -33.95
N ASP A 78 56.42 -12.34 -34.85
CA ASP A 78 56.59 -11.46 -36.01
C ASP A 78 55.33 -11.34 -36.89
N PRO A 79 54.55 -12.41 -37.16
CA PRO A 79 53.29 -12.28 -37.92
C PRO A 79 52.22 -11.45 -37.21
N SER A 80 52.15 -11.49 -35.87
CA SER A 80 51.24 -10.63 -35.09
C SER A 80 51.68 -9.18 -35.15
N ILE A 81 52.98 -8.90 -34.99
CA ILE A 81 53.53 -7.55 -35.08
C ILE A 81 53.29 -6.99 -36.49
N LYS A 82 53.46 -7.81 -37.53
CA LYS A 82 53.14 -7.44 -38.91
C LYS A 82 51.67 -7.06 -39.08
N ALA A 83 50.74 -7.80 -38.48
CA ALA A 83 49.32 -7.47 -38.52
C ALA A 83 49.02 -6.15 -37.75
N ASP A 84 49.58 -5.98 -36.56
CA ASP A 84 49.43 -4.80 -35.72
C ASP A 84 49.90 -3.53 -36.45
N ILE A 85 51.09 -3.56 -37.05
CA ILE A 85 51.65 -2.41 -37.79
C ILE A 85 50.88 -2.10 -39.06
N ASN A 86 50.43 -3.12 -39.79
CA ASN A 86 49.58 -2.92 -40.97
C ASN A 86 48.26 -2.23 -40.58
N ASN A 87 47.62 -2.68 -39.50
CA ASN A 87 46.41 -2.03 -38.96
C ASN A 87 46.69 -0.60 -38.49
N TYR A 88 47.80 -0.38 -37.80
CA TYR A 88 48.20 0.95 -37.32
C TYR A 88 48.38 1.93 -38.49
N LEU A 89 49.19 1.58 -39.49
CA LEU A 89 49.45 2.44 -40.65
C LEU A 89 48.17 2.72 -41.45
N TYR A 90 47.29 1.74 -41.57
CA TYR A 90 45.97 1.93 -42.18
C TYR A 90 45.13 2.98 -41.46
N ILE A 91 45.06 2.91 -40.12
CA ILE A 91 44.31 3.88 -39.31
C ILE A 91 44.96 5.26 -39.38
N GLN A 92 46.30 5.35 -39.39
CA GLN A 92 47.01 6.61 -39.58
C GLN A 92 46.73 7.23 -40.95
N GLU A 93 46.73 6.44 -42.03
CA GLU A 93 46.40 6.93 -43.39
C GLU A 93 44.95 7.45 -43.44
N ARG A 94 44.00 6.75 -42.79
CA ARG A 94 42.59 7.16 -42.72
C ARG A 94 42.35 8.44 -41.92
N ASN A 95 43.22 8.73 -40.96
CA ASN A 95 43.13 9.93 -40.13
C ASN A 95 44.07 11.05 -40.61
N ARG A 96 44.81 10.89 -41.71
CA ARG A 96 45.90 11.80 -42.14
C ARG A 96 45.46 13.26 -42.36
N GLU A 97 44.23 13.48 -42.79
CA GLU A 97 43.67 14.82 -43.04
C GLU A 97 43.20 15.52 -41.77
N LYS A 98 43.12 14.82 -40.64
CA LYS A 98 42.61 15.34 -39.37
C LYS A 98 43.74 15.41 -38.36
N LYS A 99 44.05 16.61 -37.85
CA LYS A 99 45.23 16.87 -37.01
C LYS A 99 45.22 16.22 -35.62
N GLY A 100 44.22 15.40 -35.28
CA GLY A 100 44.21 14.64 -34.03
C GLY A 100 44.24 15.52 -32.78
N GLU A 101 43.76 16.76 -32.90
CA GLU A 101 43.73 17.75 -31.82
C GLU A 101 42.66 17.36 -30.77
N ASN A 102 41.47 16.91 -31.22
CA ASN A 102 40.35 16.52 -30.35
C ASN A 102 39.77 15.13 -30.69
N PHE A 103 39.15 14.45 -29.71
CA PHE A 103 38.64 13.07 -29.85
C PHE A 103 37.57 13.00 -30.94
N PHE A 104 36.75 14.03 -31.04
CA PHE A 104 35.72 14.19 -32.07
C PHE A 104 36.28 14.49 -33.46
N ALA A 105 37.54 14.91 -33.56
CA ALA A 105 38.22 15.16 -34.82
C ALA A 105 38.90 13.89 -35.37
N THR A 106 38.90 12.76 -34.64
CA THR A 106 39.51 11.51 -35.10
C THR A 106 38.42 10.49 -35.39
N ASP A 107 38.30 10.04 -36.64
CA ASP A 107 37.17 9.20 -37.05
C ASP A 107 37.44 7.71 -36.86
N HIS A 108 38.70 7.29 -37.00
CA HIS A 108 39.06 5.88 -37.06
C HIS A 108 39.92 5.50 -35.86
N TYR A 109 39.46 4.49 -35.11
CA TYR A 109 40.17 3.94 -33.96
C TYR A 109 40.42 2.45 -34.18
N LEU A 110 41.50 1.96 -33.60
CA LEU A 110 41.82 0.54 -33.52
C LEU A 110 41.56 0.06 -32.09
N ILE A 111 40.65 -0.91 -31.95
CA ILE A 111 40.36 -1.54 -30.67
C ILE A 111 41.17 -2.83 -30.56
N THR A 112 42.01 -2.94 -29.53
CA THR A 112 42.88 -4.10 -29.30
C THR A 112 42.94 -4.50 -27.83
N ALA A 113 43.00 -5.80 -27.55
CA ALA A 113 43.24 -6.31 -26.19
C ALA A 113 44.74 -6.28 -25.81
N ASP A 114 45.63 -5.93 -26.74
CA ASP A 114 47.07 -5.83 -26.46
C ASP A 114 47.41 -4.51 -25.79
N HIS A 115 47.60 -4.57 -24.47
CA HIS A 115 48.03 -3.44 -23.65
C HIS A 115 49.39 -2.87 -24.07
N ALA A 116 50.32 -3.70 -24.53
CA ALA A 116 51.64 -3.21 -24.95
C ALA A 116 51.54 -2.45 -26.27
N PHE A 117 50.64 -2.86 -27.17
CA PHE A 117 50.42 -2.12 -28.42
C PHE A 117 49.77 -0.75 -28.19
N SER A 118 48.77 -0.67 -27.30
CA SER A 118 48.17 0.61 -26.92
C SER A 118 49.17 1.53 -26.18
N GLY A 119 50.01 0.97 -25.29
CA GLY A 119 51.07 1.71 -24.61
C GLY A 119 52.12 2.28 -25.57
N TRP A 120 52.58 1.46 -26.52
CA TRP A 120 53.54 1.85 -27.54
C TRP A 120 53.06 3.04 -28.38
N GLU A 121 51.81 3.04 -28.82
CA GLU A 121 51.26 4.14 -29.63
C GLU A 121 51.18 5.45 -28.83
N ARG A 122 50.80 5.37 -27.56
CA ARG A 122 50.75 6.51 -26.65
C ARG A 122 52.13 7.15 -26.43
N GLU A 123 53.18 6.34 -26.34
CA GLU A 123 54.56 6.84 -26.24
C GLU A 123 55.08 7.41 -27.55
N LYS A 124 54.66 6.85 -28.70
CA LYS A 124 55.02 7.37 -30.02
C LYS A 124 54.40 8.73 -30.32
N ARG A 125 53.22 9.01 -29.78
CA ARG A 125 52.46 10.24 -30.04
C ARG A 125 52.09 10.96 -28.73
N PRO A 126 53.09 11.50 -27.99
CA PRO A 126 52.82 12.20 -26.75
C PRO A 126 51.96 13.44 -27.00
N GLY A 127 50.90 13.61 -26.20
CA GLY A 127 49.97 14.74 -26.31
C GLY A 127 48.94 14.64 -27.44
N ALA A 128 49.01 13.61 -28.29
CA ALA A 128 47.95 13.32 -29.24
C ALA A 128 46.94 12.33 -28.64
N ILE A 129 45.73 12.32 -29.19
CA ILE A 129 44.72 11.33 -28.79
C ILE A 129 45.13 9.95 -29.30
N PRO A 130 45.13 8.94 -28.41
CA PRO A 130 45.53 7.59 -28.79
C PRO A 130 44.51 7.00 -29.77
N THR A 131 45.02 6.54 -30.91
CA THR A 131 44.21 5.88 -31.94
C THR A 131 44.08 4.38 -31.69
N VAL A 132 44.98 3.80 -30.90
CA VAL A 132 44.98 2.39 -30.51
C VAL A 132 44.52 2.28 -29.06
N VAL A 133 43.29 1.81 -28.87
CA VAL A 133 42.59 1.83 -27.57
C VAL A 133 42.18 0.44 -27.11
N LEU A 134 42.10 0.27 -25.79
CA LEU A 134 41.59 -0.95 -25.17
C LEU A 134 40.06 -1.02 -25.27
N PRO A 135 39.46 -2.23 -25.34
CA PRO A 135 38.02 -2.40 -25.26
C PRO A 135 37.39 -1.72 -24.05
N SER A 136 38.08 -1.67 -22.91
CA SER A 136 37.59 -0.99 -21.71
C SER A 136 37.41 0.51 -21.90
N VAL A 137 38.31 1.18 -22.63
CA VAL A 137 38.22 2.60 -22.94
C VAL A 137 37.01 2.86 -23.83
N TRP A 138 36.85 2.06 -24.89
CA TRP A 138 35.71 2.17 -25.79
C TRP A 138 34.38 1.84 -25.09
N TYR A 139 34.39 0.85 -24.20
CA TYR A 139 33.24 0.50 -23.39
C TYR A 139 32.84 1.63 -22.44
N SER A 140 33.80 2.29 -21.79
CA SER A 140 33.51 3.48 -20.95
C SER A 140 32.92 4.63 -21.78
N ILE A 141 33.42 4.85 -22.99
CA ILE A 141 32.85 5.83 -23.93
C ILE A 141 31.41 5.45 -24.26
N ILE A 142 31.17 4.20 -24.69
CA ILE A 142 29.82 3.72 -24.97
C ILE A 142 28.92 3.87 -23.74
N LEU A 143 29.36 3.54 -22.53
CA LEU A 143 28.56 3.71 -21.32
C LEU A 143 28.27 5.17 -21.00
N GLN A 144 29.23 6.06 -21.23
CA GLN A 144 29.03 7.50 -21.05
C GLN A 144 27.93 8.03 -22.00
N TYR A 145 27.80 7.47 -23.19
CA TYR A 145 26.79 7.90 -24.19
C TYR A 145 25.47 7.10 -24.11
N ALA A 146 25.54 5.78 -23.94
CA ALA A 146 24.40 4.87 -23.89
C ALA A 146 23.80 4.72 -22.48
N GLY A 147 24.57 5.00 -21.43
CA GLY A 147 24.07 5.06 -20.04
C GLY A 147 23.28 6.34 -19.73
N ARG A 148 23.22 7.28 -20.69
CA ARG A 148 22.46 8.54 -20.57
C ARG A 148 21.05 8.49 -21.13
N THR A 149 20.67 7.42 -21.85
CA THR A 149 19.28 7.25 -22.32
C THR A 149 18.38 6.81 -21.17
N THR A 150 17.84 7.79 -20.45
CA THR A 150 16.69 7.63 -19.54
C THR A 150 15.62 8.66 -19.94
N ALA A 151 14.39 8.53 -19.41
CA ALA A 151 13.23 9.32 -19.82
C ALA A 151 13.36 10.86 -19.67
N ASP A 152 14.47 11.35 -19.12
CA ASP A 152 14.77 12.78 -18.91
C ASP A 152 15.88 13.29 -19.87
N ASP A 153 15.95 12.70 -21.07
CA ASP A 153 16.94 12.97 -22.13
C ASP A 153 17.07 14.47 -22.48
N TYR A 154 16.00 15.27 -22.33
CA TYR A 154 16.06 16.71 -22.60
C TYR A 154 16.92 17.45 -21.57
N SER A 155 16.86 17.06 -20.29
CA SER A 155 17.66 17.65 -19.21
C SER A 155 19.14 17.29 -19.36
N ALA A 156 19.45 16.03 -19.69
CA ALA A 156 20.82 15.60 -19.95
C ALA A 156 21.40 16.21 -21.24
N PHE A 157 20.60 16.32 -22.30
CA PHE A 157 20.98 16.94 -23.57
C PHE A 157 21.18 18.45 -23.45
N THR A 158 20.29 19.17 -22.76
CA THR A 158 20.46 20.61 -22.50
C THR A 158 21.68 20.87 -21.60
N ARG A 159 21.91 20.05 -20.57
CA ARG A 159 23.14 20.11 -19.76
C ARG A 159 24.40 19.75 -20.57
N PHE A 160 24.31 18.86 -21.54
CA PHE A 160 25.42 18.52 -22.44
C PHE A 160 25.71 19.62 -23.48
N LEU A 161 24.69 20.23 -24.07
CA LEU A 161 24.85 21.42 -24.92
C LEU A 161 25.42 22.61 -24.11
N ASN A 162 25.06 22.69 -22.83
CA ASN A 162 25.60 23.66 -21.88
C ASN A 162 26.93 23.23 -21.24
N PHE A 163 27.45 22.04 -21.54
CA PHE A 163 28.83 21.70 -21.25
C PHE A 163 29.66 22.47 -22.26
N SER A 164 29.97 23.72 -21.93
CA SER A 164 30.94 24.49 -22.68
C SER A 164 32.26 23.72 -22.63
N PHE A 165 32.61 23.06 -23.73
CA PHE A 165 34.01 22.81 -24.05
C PHE A 165 34.64 24.18 -24.31
N SER A 166 34.87 24.94 -23.24
CA SER A 166 35.68 26.15 -23.28
C SER A 166 37.14 25.72 -23.37
N GLU A 167 37.52 25.11 -24.50
CA GLU A 167 38.92 24.86 -24.88
C GLU A 167 39.72 26.18 -25.03
N ASN A 168 39.05 27.34 -24.90
CA ASN A 168 39.64 28.66 -24.90
C ASN A 168 39.57 29.40 -23.55
N GLU A 169 39.09 28.78 -22.47
CA GLU A 169 39.17 29.43 -21.15
C GLU A 169 40.55 29.19 -20.54
N PRO A 170 41.32 30.24 -20.21
CA PRO A 170 42.58 30.07 -19.50
C PRO A 170 42.28 29.31 -18.21
N ALA A 171 42.96 28.18 -18.02
CA ALA A 171 42.86 27.40 -16.80
C ALA A 171 43.15 28.33 -15.62
N ASP A 172 42.11 28.65 -14.83
CA ASP A 172 42.25 29.52 -13.68
C ASP A 172 43.33 28.94 -12.76
N ALA A 173 44.43 29.69 -12.61
CA ALA A 173 45.61 29.26 -11.87
C ALA A 173 45.30 28.93 -10.40
N ARG A 174 44.19 29.45 -9.87
CA ARG A 174 43.71 29.23 -8.50
C ARG A 174 43.12 27.83 -8.30
N LYS A 175 42.69 27.13 -9.37
CA LYS A 175 42.01 25.81 -9.27
C LYS A 175 42.79 24.78 -8.45
N MET A 176 44.11 24.72 -8.61
CA MET A 176 44.96 23.77 -7.90
C MET A 176 45.06 24.10 -6.40
N GLU A 177 45.08 25.39 -6.06
CA GLU A 177 45.15 25.85 -4.67
C GLU A 177 43.81 25.66 -3.96
N ILE A 178 42.70 26.04 -4.62
CA ILE A 178 41.33 25.78 -4.15
C ILE A 178 41.13 24.29 -3.88
N LEU A 179 41.49 23.41 -4.82
CA LEU A 179 41.33 21.97 -4.65
C LEU A 179 42.11 21.44 -3.44
N LYS A 180 43.34 21.90 -3.22
CA LYS A 180 44.13 21.55 -2.03
C LYS A 180 43.43 22.00 -0.75
N SER A 181 42.91 23.22 -0.73
CA SER A 181 42.20 23.78 0.42
C SER A 181 40.91 23.01 0.73
N VAL A 182 40.11 22.64 -0.28
CA VAL A 182 38.89 21.85 -0.08
C VAL A 182 39.19 20.42 0.40
N ILE A 183 40.23 19.78 -0.15
CA ILE A 183 40.66 18.45 0.30
C ILE A 183 41.11 18.49 1.77
N ALA A 184 41.76 19.56 2.20
CA ALA A 184 42.27 19.75 3.55
C ALA A 184 41.17 20.03 4.60
N LEU A 185 39.96 20.40 4.20
CA LEU A 185 38.82 20.57 5.12
C LEU A 185 38.53 19.27 5.88
N GLN A 186 38.10 19.35 7.14
CA GLN A 186 37.68 18.18 7.92
C GLN A 186 36.20 17.82 7.70
N GLU A 187 35.75 17.90 6.45
CA GLU A 187 34.37 17.59 6.07
C GLU A 187 34.23 16.22 5.40
N PRO A 188 33.03 15.61 5.41
CA PRO A 188 32.74 14.40 4.66
C PRO A 188 32.99 14.56 3.14
N VAL A 189 33.24 13.45 2.45
CA VAL A 189 33.55 13.44 1.01
C VAL A 189 32.42 14.08 0.19
N ASP A 190 31.17 13.72 0.45
CA ASP A 190 30.00 14.22 -0.29
C ASP A 190 29.84 15.75 -0.15
N MET A 191 30.17 16.29 1.02
CA MET A 191 30.15 17.73 1.27
C MET A 191 31.28 18.45 0.52
N LYS A 192 32.47 17.85 0.47
CA LYS A 192 33.60 18.37 -0.32
C LYS A 192 33.28 18.38 -1.82
N GLU A 193 32.61 17.36 -2.34
CA GLU A 193 32.16 17.34 -3.74
C GLU A 193 31.17 18.46 -4.04
N THR A 194 30.24 18.71 -3.11
CA THR A 194 29.26 19.81 -3.23
C THR A 194 29.94 21.18 -3.21
N ILE A 195 30.93 21.37 -2.33
CA ILE A 195 31.77 22.59 -2.29
C ILE A 195 32.53 22.78 -3.61
N ILE A 196 33.16 21.72 -4.15
CA ILE A 196 33.87 21.78 -5.43
C ILE A 196 32.93 22.17 -6.56
N PHE A 197 31.70 21.64 -6.56
CA PHE A 197 30.70 21.94 -7.58
C PHE A 197 30.24 23.41 -7.51
N ASP A 198 29.90 23.90 -6.31
CA ASP A 198 29.53 25.30 -6.09
C ASP A 198 30.65 26.26 -6.50
N ILE A 199 31.90 25.94 -6.15
CA ILE A 199 33.05 26.72 -6.57
C ILE A 199 33.20 26.70 -8.09
N ALA A 200 33.10 25.54 -8.74
CA ALA A 200 33.24 25.44 -10.19
C ALA A 200 32.21 26.27 -10.97
N GLU A 201 30.97 26.34 -10.46
CA GLU A 201 29.89 27.14 -11.06
C GLU A 201 30.13 28.65 -10.91
N LYS A 202 30.65 29.09 -9.76
CA LYS A 202 30.82 30.51 -9.41
C LYS A 202 32.20 31.09 -9.72
N LEU A 203 33.21 30.24 -10.00
CA LEU A 203 34.62 30.63 -10.14
C LEU A 203 34.84 31.72 -11.21
N GLN A 204 34.11 31.63 -12.32
CA GLN A 204 34.23 32.49 -13.50
C GLN A 204 33.57 33.87 -13.31
N HIS A 205 32.52 33.95 -12.48
CA HIS A 205 31.64 35.12 -12.39
C HIS A 205 31.75 35.78 -11.01
N ASP A 206 31.26 35.10 -9.97
CA ASP A 206 31.08 35.66 -8.63
C ASP A 206 32.41 35.74 -7.87
N TYR A 207 33.39 34.92 -8.26
CA TYR A 207 34.67 34.77 -7.56
C TYR A 207 35.86 35.37 -8.32
N LYS A 208 35.61 36.19 -9.34
CA LYS A 208 36.66 36.75 -10.20
C LYS A 208 37.74 37.53 -9.43
N ASP A 209 37.34 38.27 -8.41
CA ASP A 209 38.23 39.14 -7.62
C ASP A 209 38.62 38.56 -6.24
N LEU A 210 38.22 37.32 -5.95
CA LEU A 210 38.45 36.67 -4.67
C LEU A 210 39.69 35.78 -4.70
N ASN A 211 40.40 35.66 -3.57
CA ASN A 211 41.51 34.73 -3.46
C ASN A 211 41.04 33.30 -3.18
N SER A 212 41.93 32.32 -3.34
CA SER A 212 41.61 30.89 -3.21
C SER A 212 41.02 30.51 -1.84
N GLU A 213 41.45 31.16 -0.75
CA GLU A 213 40.96 30.90 0.61
C GLU A 213 39.54 31.44 0.82
N GLN A 214 39.29 32.69 0.39
CA GLN A 214 37.98 33.34 0.48
C GLN A 214 36.92 32.57 -0.34
N ILE A 215 37.29 32.06 -1.51
CA ILE A 215 36.42 31.25 -2.36
C ILE A 215 35.96 29.98 -1.62
N VAL A 216 36.91 29.28 -1.01
CA VAL A 216 36.61 28.05 -0.27
C VAL A 216 35.77 28.34 0.96
N GLU A 217 36.05 29.40 1.70
CA GLU A 217 35.30 29.75 2.91
C GLU A 217 33.86 30.18 2.60
N ILE A 218 33.65 31.01 1.57
CA ILE A 218 32.30 31.44 1.14
C ILE A 218 31.47 30.23 0.69
N SER A 219 32.07 29.35 -0.14
CA SER A 219 31.39 28.15 -0.62
C SER A 219 31.11 27.15 0.51
N HIS A 220 32.06 26.97 1.43
CA HIS A 220 31.89 26.10 2.60
C HIS A 220 30.73 26.57 3.49
N GLN A 221 30.65 27.87 3.79
CA GLN A 221 29.53 28.43 4.55
C GLN A 221 28.20 28.30 3.81
N TYR A 222 28.19 28.52 2.49
CA TYR A 222 26.98 28.35 1.68
C TYR A 222 26.44 26.91 1.74
N VAL A 223 27.31 25.92 1.53
CA VAL A 223 26.94 24.50 1.57
C VAL A 223 26.46 24.08 2.97
N ILE A 224 27.12 24.55 4.04
CA ILE A 224 26.65 24.31 5.43
C ILE A 224 25.23 24.85 5.61
N ASN A 225 24.98 26.10 5.21
CA ASN A 225 23.68 26.72 5.37
C ASN A 225 22.58 26.01 4.57
N GLN A 226 22.92 25.50 3.39
CA GLN A 226 22.00 24.70 2.58
C GLN A 226 21.64 23.38 3.26
N ILE A 227 22.63 22.63 3.76
CA ILE A 227 22.41 21.37 4.48
C ILE A 227 21.55 21.62 5.73
N LEU A 228 21.85 22.67 6.49
CA LEU A 228 21.05 23.04 7.66
C LEU A 228 19.60 23.41 7.30
N ALA A 229 19.38 24.08 6.17
CA ALA A 229 18.04 24.41 5.70
C ALA A 229 17.26 23.14 5.30
N GLU A 230 17.90 22.20 4.59
CA GLU A 230 17.30 20.94 4.18
C GLU A 230 16.95 20.04 5.39
N GLU A 231 17.86 19.91 6.35
CA GLU A 231 17.63 19.19 7.61
C GLU A 231 16.46 19.81 8.41
N ASN A 232 16.40 21.14 8.50
CA ASN A 232 15.30 21.83 9.17
C ASN A 232 13.95 21.61 8.49
N GLU A 233 13.90 21.65 7.15
CA GLU A 233 12.67 21.38 6.40
C GLU A 233 12.24 19.92 6.54
N LYS A 234 13.20 18.98 6.56
CA LYS A 234 12.92 17.57 6.82
C LYS A 234 12.35 17.37 8.23
N ALA A 235 12.95 17.97 9.24
CA ALA A 235 12.45 17.92 10.62
C ALA A 235 11.04 18.52 10.75
N LYS A 236 10.73 19.62 10.04
CA LYS A 236 9.37 20.17 9.98
C LYS A 236 8.38 19.23 9.32
N ARG A 237 8.77 18.51 8.26
CA ARG A 237 7.90 17.52 7.60
C ARG A 237 7.64 16.30 8.49
N GLU A 238 8.68 15.80 9.17
CA GLU A 238 8.56 14.66 10.09
C GLU A 238 7.68 15.02 11.29
N THR A 239 7.85 16.21 11.87
CA THR A 239 6.98 16.69 12.95
C THR A 239 5.54 16.89 12.49
N ALA A 240 5.31 17.48 11.31
CA ALA A 240 3.97 17.60 10.75
C ALA A 240 3.30 16.22 10.51
N ALA A 241 4.06 15.26 9.98
CA ALA A 241 3.57 13.90 9.77
C ALA A 241 3.26 13.17 11.09
N ALA A 242 4.09 13.37 12.13
CA ALA A 242 3.85 12.81 13.46
C ALA A 242 2.59 13.41 14.11
N VAL A 243 2.36 14.72 13.93
CA VAL A 243 1.15 15.40 14.41
C VAL A 243 -0.10 14.88 13.70
N GLU A 244 -0.09 14.72 12.38
CA GLU A 244 -1.24 14.19 11.65
C GLU A 244 -1.53 12.73 12.04
N ALA A 245 -0.49 11.91 12.23
CA ALA A 245 -0.65 10.53 12.68
C ALA A 245 -1.24 10.42 14.11
N GLU A 246 -0.87 11.32 15.02
CA GLU A 246 -1.49 11.39 16.36
C GLU A 246 -2.94 11.88 16.29
N LYS A 247 -3.24 12.82 15.40
CA LYS A 247 -4.60 13.29 15.16
C LYS A 247 -5.50 12.18 14.58
N ASP A 248 -5.01 11.41 13.61
CA ASP A 248 -5.73 10.25 13.06
C ASP A 248 -6.03 9.19 14.14
N LYS A 249 -5.08 8.93 15.05
CA LYS A 249 -5.30 8.03 16.20
C LYS A 249 -6.34 8.60 17.16
N ALA A 250 -6.29 9.90 17.45
CA ALA A 250 -7.26 10.56 18.31
C ALA A 250 -8.68 10.49 17.70
N ASP A 251 -8.80 10.77 16.40
CA ASP A 251 -10.08 10.68 15.68
C ASP A 251 -10.60 9.24 15.64
N ALA A 252 -9.72 8.25 15.47
CA ALA A 252 -10.10 6.84 15.57
C ALA A 252 -10.59 6.45 16.97
N GLN A 253 -9.95 6.95 18.04
CA GLN A 253 -10.40 6.74 19.42
C GLN A 253 -11.75 7.41 19.70
N VAL A 254 -11.95 8.65 19.24
CA VAL A 254 -13.22 9.36 19.36
C VAL A 254 -14.34 8.60 18.66
N ASN A 255 -14.11 8.13 17.44
CA ASN A 255 -15.09 7.34 16.70
C ASN A 255 -15.41 6.01 17.39
N ALA A 256 -14.40 5.33 17.97
CA ALA A 256 -14.61 4.11 18.75
C ALA A 256 -15.49 4.38 19.98
N LEU A 257 -15.22 5.46 20.72
CA LEU A 257 -16.01 5.87 21.89
C LEU A 257 -17.44 6.29 21.50
N MET A 258 -17.63 6.97 20.36
CA MET A 258 -18.98 7.31 19.87
C MET A 258 -19.80 6.06 19.55
N ASN A 259 -19.18 5.06 18.93
CA ASN A 259 -19.84 3.78 18.63
C ASN A 259 -20.19 3.01 19.90
N GLU A 260 -19.28 2.97 20.89
CA GLU A 260 -19.53 2.34 22.19
C GLU A 260 -20.68 3.04 22.94
N ASN A 261 -20.68 4.37 22.98
CA ASN A 261 -21.76 5.14 23.60
C ASN A 261 -23.11 4.89 22.90
N ALA A 262 -23.14 4.84 21.57
CA ALA A 262 -24.37 4.53 20.82
C ALA A 262 -24.91 3.12 21.15
N TYR A 263 -24.00 2.14 21.29
CA TYR A 263 -24.37 0.78 21.70
C TYR A 263 -24.91 0.74 23.13
N LEU A 264 -24.25 1.41 24.07
CA LEU A 264 -24.70 1.51 25.46
C LEU A 264 -26.05 2.22 25.58
N GLU A 265 -26.28 3.29 24.82
CA GLU A 265 -27.58 3.97 24.77
C GLU A 265 -28.69 3.04 24.26
N GLN A 266 -28.40 2.22 23.23
CA GLN A 266 -29.36 1.24 22.73
C GLN A 266 -29.67 0.18 23.78
N GLN A 267 -28.65 -0.39 24.44
CA GLN A 267 -28.84 -1.35 25.52
C GLN A 267 -29.65 -0.76 26.67
N LEU A 268 -29.38 0.51 27.03
CA LEU A 268 -30.13 1.20 28.07
C LEU A 268 -31.60 1.34 27.67
N LYS A 269 -31.90 1.77 26.44
CA LYS A 269 -33.28 1.84 25.92
C LYS A 269 -33.98 0.49 25.99
N GLU A 270 -33.34 -0.58 25.51
CA GLU A 270 -33.90 -1.93 25.57
C GLU A 270 -34.16 -2.39 27.01
N SER A 271 -33.24 -2.11 27.94
CA SER A 271 -33.40 -2.45 29.36
C SER A 271 -34.54 -1.69 30.04
N VAL A 272 -34.72 -0.40 29.70
CA VAL A 272 -35.80 0.44 30.20
C VAL A 272 -37.14 -0.04 29.66
N GLU A 273 -37.22 -0.37 28.36
CA GLU A 273 -38.42 -0.94 27.76
C GLU A 273 -38.81 -2.28 28.37
N LYS A 274 -37.84 -3.17 28.58
CA LYS A 274 -38.06 -4.45 29.25
C LYS A 274 -38.57 -4.25 30.68
N THR A 275 -37.95 -3.36 31.45
CA THR A 275 -38.37 -3.05 32.82
C THR A 275 -39.78 -2.48 32.84
N LYS A 276 -40.12 -1.58 31.92
CA LYS A 276 -41.46 -1.01 31.77
C LYS A 276 -42.49 -2.08 31.38
N ALA A 277 -42.12 -3.03 30.52
CA ALA A 277 -42.96 -4.16 30.15
C ALA A 277 -43.19 -5.13 31.34
N GLU A 278 -42.16 -5.40 32.13
CA GLU A 278 -42.27 -6.22 33.35
C GLU A 278 -43.15 -5.56 34.41
N GLN A 279 -42.99 -4.25 34.64
CA GLN A 279 -43.86 -3.48 35.55
C GLN A 279 -45.31 -3.48 35.06
N ARG A 280 -45.52 -3.30 33.75
CA ARG A 280 -46.85 -3.41 33.12
C ARG A 280 -47.47 -4.79 33.37
N GLN A 281 -46.70 -5.85 33.16
CA GLN A 281 -47.18 -7.22 33.34
C GLN A 281 -47.57 -7.47 34.80
N LYS A 282 -46.73 -7.07 35.75
CA LYS A 282 -47.02 -7.16 37.20
C LYS A 282 -48.30 -6.39 37.57
N TYR A 283 -48.47 -5.18 37.04
CA TYR A 283 -49.69 -4.39 37.25
C TYR A 283 -50.93 -5.10 36.71
N ILE A 284 -50.91 -5.55 35.44
CA ILE A 284 -52.04 -6.26 34.83
C ILE A 284 -52.38 -7.52 35.62
N ASP A 285 -51.39 -8.31 36.03
CA ASP A 285 -51.63 -9.57 36.75
C ASP A 285 -52.23 -9.31 38.15
N SER A 286 -51.71 -8.34 38.90
CA SER A 286 -52.26 -7.94 40.20
C SER A 286 -53.70 -7.40 40.11
N GLU A 287 -53.96 -6.49 39.17
CA GLU A 287 -55.29 -5.91 38.97
C GLU A 287 -56.29 -6.96 38.46
N THR A 288 -55.83 -7.90 37.63
CA THR A 288 -56.62 -9.05 37.17
C THR A 288 -57.03 -9.93 38.36
N ASP A 289 -56.12 -10.24 39.27
CA ASP A 289 -56.41 -11.05 40.45
C ASP A 289 -57.43 -10.35 41.37
N ILE A 290 -57.24 -9.05 41.65
CA ILE A 290 -58.16 -8.24 42.47
C ILE A 290 -59.56 -8.22 41.85
N ARG A 291 -59.67 -7.92 40.55
CA ARG A 291 -60.97 -7.84 39.84
C ARG A 291 -61.64 -9.21 39.72
N THR A 292 -60.86 -10.28 39.55
CA THR A 292 -61.38 -11.66 39.49
C THR A 292 -61.94 -12.08 40.84
N LYS A 293 -61.20 -11.86 41.93
CA LYS A 293 -61.69 -12.12 43.30
C LYS A 293 -62.94 -11.32 43.63
N ARG A 294 -63.01 -10.05 43.24
CA ARG A 294 -64.20 -9.21 43.44
C ARG A 294 -65.42 -9.76 42.68
N ARG A 295 -65.25 -10.16 41.41
CA ARG A 295 -66.33 -10.76 40.61
C ARG A 295 -66.79 -12.11 41.18
N LEU A 296 -65.86 -12.97 41.61
CA LEU A 296 -66.19 -14.25 42.26
C LEU A 296 -66.99 -14.04 43.54
N LYS A 297 -66.61 -13.07 44.39
CA LYS A 297 -67.39 -12.72 45.59
C LYS A 297 -68.81 -12.28 45.24
N ILE A 298 -68.97 -11.43 44.23
CA ILE A 298 -70.30 -10.99 43.77
C ILE A 298 -71.13 -12.18 43.30
N TYR A 299 -70.56 -13.04 42.44
CA TYR A 299 -71.25 -14.24 41.98
C TYR A 299 -71.65 -15.17 43.13
N GLY A 300 -70.76 -15.38 44.11
CA GLY A 300 -71.03 -16.18 45.30
C GLY A 300 -72.13 -15.61 46.20
N VAL A 301 -72.19 -14.29 46.39
CA VAL A 301 -73.25 -13.63 47.16
C VAL A 301 -74.59 -13.74 46.42
N VAL A 302 -74.60 -13.53 45.10
CA VAL A 302 -75.83 -13.61 44.29
C VAL A 302 -76.37 -15.05 44.27
N THR A 303 -75.52 -16.06 44.05
CA THR A 303 -75.96 -17.46 44.08
C THR A 303 -76.38 -17.90 45.47
N GLY A 304 -75.64 -17.53 46.52
CA GLY A 304 -76.02 -17.81 47.90
C GLY A 304 -77.37 -17.18 48.29
N GLY A 305 -77.60 -15.92 47.89
CA GLY A 305 -78.87 -15.22 48.12
C GLY A 305 -80.05 -15.89 47.41
N LEU A 306 -79.87 -16.35 46.17
CA LEU A 306 -80.89 -17.09 45.44
C LEU A 306 -81.25 -18.43 46.12
N VAL A 307 -80.25 -19.16 46.63
CA VAL A 307 -80.47 -20.42 47.35
C VAL A 307 -81.21 -20.19 48.67
N ILE A 308 -80.82 -19.18 49.45
CA ILE A 308 -81.50 -18.84 50.71
C ILE A 308 -82.94 -18.40 50.44
N GLY A 309 -83.16 -17.56 49.44
CA GLY A 309 -84.50 -17.13 49.02
C GLY A 309 -85.38 -18.33 48.67
N PHE A 310 -84.84 -19.32 47.95
CA PHE A 310 -85.54 -20.55 47.62
C PHE A 310 -85.91 -21.38 48.87
N LEU A 311 -84.98 -21.53 49.83
CA LEU A 311 -85.24 -22.26 51.08
C LEU A 311 -86.32 -21.58 51.94
N VAL A 312 -86.32 -20.25 52.02
CA VAL A 312 -87.35 -19.49 52.72
C VAL A 312 -88.72 -19.70 52.07
N LEU A 313 -88.78 -19.72 50.74
CA LEU A 313 -90.01 -19.95 49.98
C LEU A 313 -90.57 -21.36 50.23
N ILE A 314 -89.71 -22.38 50.29
CA ILE A 314 -90.09 -23.74 50.72
C ILE A 314 -90.64 -23.74 52.15
N PHE A 315 -90.00 -23.00 53.07
CA PHE A 315 -90.45 -22.96 54.46
C PHE A 315 -91.81 -22.27 54.63
N ILE A 316 -92.04 -21.17 53.91
CA ILE A 316 -93.33 -20.45 53.92
C ILE A 316 -94.44 -21.32 53.34
N THR A 317 -94.19 -21.95 52.20
CA THR A 317 -95.16 -22.85 51.56
C THR A 317 -95.44 -24.08 52.44
N GLY A 318 -94.42 -24.66 53.08
CA GLY A 318 -94.57 -25.73 54.06
C GLY A 318 -95.44 -25.34 55.25
N LYS A 319 -95.23 -24.15 55.83
CA LYS A 319 -96.09 -23.65 56.92
C LYS A 319 -97.55 -23.44 56.48
N TRP A 320 -97.78 -22.96 55.27
CA TRP A 320 -99.12 -22.73 54.74
C TRP A 320 -99.90 -24.05 54.53
N VAL A 321 -99.20 -25.13 54.15
CA VAL A 321 -99.80 -26.47 54.03
C VAL A 321 -100.18 -27.04 55.38
N PHE A 322 -99.34 -26.88 56.41
CA PHE A 322 -99.54 -27.49 57.72
C PHE A 322 -100.40 -26.67 58.69
N SER A 323 -100.83 -25.44 58.35
CA SER A 323 -101.67 -24.62 59.24
C SER A 323 -103.17 -24.96 59.20
N VAL A 324 -103.57 -26.04 58.54
CA VAL A 324 -104.97 -26.46 58.42
C VAL A 324 -105.21 -27.68 59.30
N ASN A 325 -106.02 -27.51 60.35
CA ASN A 325 -106.32 -28.55 61.34
C ASN A 325 -107.64 -29.29 61.08
N GLU A 326 -108.20 -29.22 59.86
CA GLU A 326 -109.40 -29.96 59.47
C GLU A 326 -109.17 -30.74 58.18
N VAL A 327 -109.26 -32.07 58.28
CA VAL A 327 -109.12 -33.02 57.18
C VAL A 327 -110.39 -33.02 56.35
N THR A 328 -110.37 -32.39 55.18
CA THR A 328 -111.31 -32.64 54.06
C THR A 328 -110.65 -32.24 52.72
N GLU A 329 -111.17 -32.76 51.60
CA GLU A 329 -110.72 -32.69 50.19
C GLU A 329 -109.99 -31.41 49.69
N LYS A 330 -110.18 -30.26 50.34
CA LYS A 330 -109.48 -29.00 50.02
C LYS A 330 -107.96 -29.06 50.24
N VAL A 331 -107.45 -30.01 51.03
CA VAL A 331 -106.00 -30.20 51.24
C VAL A 331 -105.32 -30.80 50.01
N GLN A 332 -105.99 -31.68 49.26
CA GLN A 332 -105.40 -32.36 48.09
C GLN A 332 -105.17 -31.39 46.92
N ILE A 333 -106.15 -30.53 46.63
CA ILE A 333 -106.04 -29.50 45.56
C ILE A 333 -104.95 -28.48 45.87
N ARG A 334 -104.79 -28.12 47.15
CA ARG A 334 -103.70 -27.24 47.60
C ARG A 334 -102.33 -27.90 47.45
N TYR A 335 -102.24 -29.19 47.73
CA TYR A 335 -101.00 -29.97 47.57
C TYR A 335 -100.57 -30.03 46.09
N ASP A 336 -101.49 -30.33 45.17
CA ASP A 336 -101.16 -30.43 43.74
C ASP A 336 -100.75 -29.07 43.14
N TYR A 337 -101.40 -27.98 43.55
CA TYR A 337 -101.01 -26.64 43.12
C TYR A 337 -99.61 -26.26 43.63
N ILE A 338 -99.29 -26.60 44.88
CA ILE A 338 -97.96 -26.35 45.46
C ILE A 338 -96.90 -27.23 44.81
N LYS A 339 -97.21 -28.49 44.52
CA LYS A 339 -96.29 -29.38 43.80
C LYS A 339 -95.97 -28.81 42.42
N TYR A 340 -96.97 -28.36 41.67
CA TYR A 340 -96.76 -27.74 40.36
C TYR A 340 -95.96 -26.44 40.46
N LEU A 341 -96.25 -25.59 41.46
CA LEU A 341 -95.53 -24.34 41.67
C LEU A 341 -94.08 -24.58 42.09
N LEU A 342 -93.82 -25.58 42.94
CA LEU A 342 -92.47 -26.00 43.33
C LEU A 342 -91.70 -26.62 42.16
N ASP A 343 -92.35 -27.42 41.31
CA ASP A 343 -91.70 -28.01 40.12
C ASP A 343 -91.32 -26.93 39.09
N VAL A 344 -92.21 -25.97 38.81
CA VAL A 344 -91.91 -24.83 37.93
C VAL A 344 -90.80 -23.96 38.52
N LEU A 345 -90.86 -23.66 39.82
CA LEU A 345 -89.84 -22.88 40.50
C LEU A 345 -88.49 -23.62 40.52
N TYR A 346 -88.49 -24.94 40.74
CA TYR A 346 -87.30 -25.77 40.69
C TYR A 346 -86.65 -25.73 39.31
N VAL A 347 -87.41 -25.85 38.22
CA VAL A 347 -86.86 -25.75 36.86
C VAL A 347 -86.24 -24.38 36.59
N VAL A 348 -86.94 -23.29 36.95
CA VAL A 348 -86.42 -21.92 36.76
C VAL A 348 -85.14 -21.70 37.58
N VAL A 349 -85.14 -22.11 38.85
CA VAL A 349 -83.98 -21.99 39.73
C VAL A 349 -82.83 -22.88 39.25
N SER A 350 -83.11 -24.09 38.74
CA SER A 350 -82.09 -24.99 38.19
C SER A 350 -81.43 -24.39 36.94
N VAL A 351 -82.22 -23.85 36.01
CA VAL A 351 -81.70 -23.21 34.79
C VAL A 351 -80.90 -21.96 35.13
N VAL A 352 -81.35 -21.13 36.08
CA VAL A 352 -80.63 -19.93 36.52
C VAL A 352 -79.36 -20.32 37.28
N ILE A 353 -79.38 -21.31 38.19
CA ILE A 353 -78.19 -21.74 38.93
C ILE A 353 -77.16 -22.41 37.99
N VAL A 354 -77.58 -23.20 37.01
CA VAL A 354 -76.65 -23.81 36.05
C VAL A 354 -76.08 -22.75 35.09
N SER A 355 -76.89 -21.79 34.64
CA SER A 355 -76.45 -20.75 33.70
C SER A 355 -75.61 -19.65 34.38
N PHE A 356 -75.98 -19.21 35.58
CA PHE A 356 -75.27 -18.17 36.32
C PHE A 356 -74.24 -18.72 37.33
N GLY A 357 -74.57 -19.81 38.03
CA GLY A 357 -73.69 -20.41 39.03
C GLY A 357 -72.56 -21.18 38.38
N PHE A 358 -72.83 -22.25 37.64
CA PHE A 358 -71.76 -23.12 37.12
C PHE A 358 -70.92 -22.50 35.99
N LYS A 359 -71.53 -21.72 35.08
CA LYS A 359 -70.77 -21.01 34.04
C LYS A 359 -70.12 -19.71 34.55
N GLY A 360 -70.72 -19.05 35.55
CA GLY A 360 -70.22 -17.79 36.13
C GLY A 360 -69.18 -17.97 37.23
N LEU A 361 -69.06 -19.14 37.86
CA LEU A 361 -68.02 -19.46 38.86
C LEU A 361 -66.73 -20.05 38.26
N ASN A 362 -66.62 -20.16 36.93
CA ASN A 362 -65.39 -20.62 36.29
C ASN A 362 -64.32 -19.51 36.36
N GLU A 363 -63.44 -19.63 37.36
CA GLU A 363 -62.38 -18.66 37.65
C GLU A 363 -61.48 -18.38 36.43
N ASP A 364 -61.10 -19.41 35.69
CA ASP A 364 -60.20 -19.27 34.53
C ASP A 364 -60.83 -18.44 33.41
N LYS A 365 -62.14 -18.63 33.15
CA LYS A 365 -62.87 -17.84 32.15
C LYS A 365 -63.03 -16.38 32.58
N ILE A 366 -63.27 -16.12 33.87
CA ILE A 366 -63.37 -14.74 34.38
C ILE A 366 -62.00 -14.06 34.31
N ARG A 367 -60.95 -14.74 34.74
CA ARG A 367 -59.57 -14.25 34.73
C ARG A 367 -59.13 -13.89 33.31
N ALA A 368 -59.38 -14.77 32.33
CA ALA A 368 -59.07 -14.52 30.92
C ALA A 368 -59.83 -13.31 30.34
N SER A 369 -61.12 -13.16 30.68
CA SER A 369 -61.94 -12.02 30.23
C SER A 369 -61.47 -10.69 30.84
N VAL A 370 -61.18 -10.67 32.14
CA VAL A 370 -60.68 -9.48 32.84
C VAL A 370 -59.32 -9.06 32.31
N ARG A 371 -58.40 -10.02 32.14
CA ARG A 371 -57.07 -9.79 31.58
C ARG A 371 -57.14 -9.19 30.18
N LYS A 372 -57.93 -9.78 29.29
CA LYS A 372 -58.11 -9.28 27.91
C LYS A 372 -58.68 -7.86 27.88
N LYS A 373 -59.56 -7.52 28.83
CA LYS A 373 -60.12 -6.16 28.93
C LYS A 373 -59.08 -5.15 29.42
N LEU A 374 -58.30 -5.49 30.44
CA LEU A 374 -57.22 -4.66 30.96
C LEU A 374 -56.11 -4.44 29.93
N GLU A 375 -55.76 -5.47 29.17
CA GLU A 375 -54.79 -5.38 28.06
C GLU A 375 -55.28 -4.43 26.94
N LYS A 376 -56.59 -4.31 26.74
CA LYS A 376 -57.21 -3.38 25.78
C LYS A 376 -57.30 -1.96 26.32
N GLU A 377 -57.76 -1.78 27.57
CA GLU A 377 -57.89 -0.48 28.25
C GLU A 377 -56.54 0.24 28.40
N TRP A 378 -55.41 -0.48 28.37
CA TRP A 378 -54.07 0.12 28.44
C TRP A 378 -53.46 0.45 27.05
N LYS A 379 -54.05 -0.05 25.96
CA LYS A 379 -53.57 0.21 24.59
C LYS A 379 -54.25 1.45 23.96
N GLU A 380 -55.42 1.82 24.46
CA GLU A 380 -56.09 3.10 24.23
C GLU A 380 -55.50 4.15 25.19
#